data_AF-A0A946YX11-F1
#
_entry.id   AF-A0A946YX11-F1
#
_cell.length_a   1.000
_cell.length_b   1.000
_cell.length_c   1.000
_cell.angle_alpha   90.00
_cell.angle_beta   90.00
_cell.angle_gamma   90.00
#
_symmetry.space_group_name_H-M   'P 1'
#
loop_
_entity.id
_entity.type
_entity.pdbx_description
1 polymer ?
#
loop_
_entity_poly.entity_id
_entity_poly.type
_entity_poly.pdbx_seq_one_letter_code
_entity_poly.pdbx_strand_id
1 'polypeptide(L)'
;MSDIPVGLHPKGLPETVIPAEDDAVLAAFVTAKQSDAEQLKSAVAAVVAANPRFLAGWAELGDLSDGIEAYAYYRIGYHRGLDKLRAAGWRG
;
A
#
# COMPACT_ATOMS: atom_id res chain seq x y z
N MET A 1 1.05 -35.11 -17.32
CA MET A 1 1.73 -34.10 -16.47
C MET A 1 2.54 -33.25 -17.42
N SER A 2 2.20 -31.97 -17.55
CA SER A 2 2.85 -31.08 -18.53
C SER A 2 4.16 -30.58 -17.94
N ASP A 3 5.29 -30.97 -18.55
CA ASP A 3 6.61 -30.41 -18.25
C ASP A 3 6.68 -28.99 -18.80
N ILE A 4 6.33 -28.02 -17.97
CA ILE A 4 6.57 -26.61 -18.25
C ILE A 4 8.08 -26.38 -18.03
N PRO A 5 8.85 -25.98 -19.06
CA PRO A 5 10.26 -25.69 -18.87
C PRO A 5 10.41 -24.50 -17.92
N VAL A 6 11.09 -24.70 -16.80
CA VAL A 6 11.46 -23.60 -15.91
C VAL A 6 12.56 -22.80 -16.59
N GLY A 7 12.20 -21.63 -17.11
CA GLY A 7 13.15 -20.69 -17.69
C GLY A 7 14.06 -20.11 -16.61
N LEU A 8 15.23 -20.72 -16.40
CA LEU A 8 16.27 -20.18 -15.53
C LEU A 8 16.98 -19.05 -16.28
N HIS A 9 16.55 -17.80 -16.08
CA HIS A 9 17.26 -16.65 -16.61
C HIS A 9 18.63 -16.51 -15.92
N PRO A 10 19.74 -16.33 -16.67
CA PRO A 10 21.10 -16.23 -16.13
C PRO A 10 21.33 -15.00 -15.22
N LYS A 11 20.33 -14.12 -15.06
CA LYS A 11 20.33 -12.93 -14.19
C LYS A 11 19.44 -13.07 -12.93
N GLY A 12 18.87 -14.26 -12.67
CA GLY A 12 17.93 -14.46 -11.55
C GLY A 12 16.47 -14.13 -11.92
N LEU A 13 15.56 -14.26 -10.95
CA LEU A 13 14.16 -13.86 -11.13
C LEU A 13 14.07 -12.35 -11.40
N PRO A 14 13.14 -11.90 -12.26
CA PRO A 14 12.95 -10.47 -12.51
C PRO A 14 12.56 -9.77 -11.19
N GLU A 15 13.39 -8.83 -10.77
CA GLU A 15 13.14 -7.98 -9.61
C GLU A 15 12.12 -6.90 -9.97
N THR A 16 11.12 -6.70 -9.10
CA THR A 16 10.18 -5.58 -9.21
C THR A 16 10.52 -4.55 -8.14
N VAL A 17 11.12 -3.43 -8.56
CA VAL A 17 11.43 -2.33 -7.66
C VAL A 17 10.25 -1.37 -7.60
N ILE A 18 9.68 -1.21 -6.41
CA ILE A 18 8.62 -0.23 -6.18
C ILE A 18 9.26 1.13 -5.90
N PRO A 19 8.85 2.22 -6.59
CA PRO A 19 9.33 3.56 -6.28
C PRO A 19 9.04 3.96 -4.84
N ALA A 20 9.98 4.70 -4.24
CA ALA A 20 9.79 5.34 -2.95
C ALA A 20 8.55 6.22 -2.96
N GLU A 21 7.95 6.39 -1.78
CA GLU A 21 6.84 7.34 -1.61
C GLU A 21 7.36 8.77 -1.67
N ASP A 22 6.48 9.69 -2.03
CA ASP A 22 6.77 11.12 -2.05
C ASP A 22 7.01 11.64 -0.62
N ASP A 23 8.11 12.38 -0.43
CA ASP A 23 8.51 12.92 0.87
C ASP A 23 7.44 13.82 1.50
N ALA A 24 6.69 14.57 0.69
CA ALA A 24 5.60 15.42 1.19
C ALA A 24 4.44 14.59 1.74
N VAL A 25 4.14 13.45 1.11
CA VAL A 25 3.10 12.52 1.57
C VAL A 25 3.54 11.84 2.86
N LEU A 26 4.81 11.43 2.94
CA LEU A 26 5.40 10.87 4.16
C LEU A 26 5.35 11.88 5.32
N ALA A 27 5.74 13.14 5.08
CA ALA A 27 5.69 14.19 6.09
C ALA A 27 4.26 14.48 6.57
N ALA A 28 3.29 14.54 5.65
CA ALA A 28 1.88 14.70 5.99
C ALA A 28 1.35 13.53 6.82
N PHE A 29 1.72 12.30 6.48
CA PHE A 29 1.35 11.10 7.24
C PHE A 29 1.97 11.09 8.64
N VAL A 30 3.26 11.42 8.77
CA VAL A 30 3.93 11.53 10.09
C VAL A 30 3.24 12.57 10.96
N THR A 31 2.87 13.73 10.39
CA THR A 31 2.11 14.77 11.10
C THR A 31 0.74 14.25 11.56
N ALA A 32 0.01 13.55 10.68
CA ALA A 32 -1.28 12.97 11.02
C ALA A 32 -1.18 11.93 12.14
N LYS A 33 -0.09 11.14 12.19
CA LYS A 33 0.15 10.16 13.26
C LYS A 33 0.43 10.77 14.63
N GLN A 34 0.69 12.06 14.70
CA GLN A 34 0.89 12.79 15.96
C GLN A 34 -0.41 13.38 16.52
N SER A 35 -1.52 13.27 15.79
CA SER A 35 -2.84 13.71 16.26
C SER A 35 -3.32 12.90 17.46
N ASP A 36 -4.15 13.55 18.28
CA ASP A 36 -4.83 13.00 19.43
C ASP A 36 -5.61 11.72 19.04
N ALA A 37 -5.78 10.78 19.97
CA ALA A 37 -6.44 9.50 19.67
C ALA A 37 -7.84 9.65 19.05
N GLU A 38 -8.59 10.68 19.44
CA GLU A 38 -9.93 10.98 18.90
C GLU A 38 -9.89 11.45 17.43
N GLN A 39 -8.78 12.06 17.00
CA GLN A 39 -8.62 12.69 15.68
C GLN A 39 -7.69 11.90 14.77
N LEU A 40 -6.90 10.97 15.31
CA LEU A 40 -5.90 10.20 14.59
C LEU A 40 -6.46 9.56 13.31
N LYS A 41 -7.60 8.86 13.43
CA LYS A 41 -8.23 8.21 12.28
C LYS A 41 -8.68 9.21 11.20
N SER A 42 -9.28 10.35 11.58
CA SER A 42 -9.73 11.34 10.60
C SER A 42 -8.57 12.08 9.94
N ALA A 43 -7.50 12.35 10.69
CA ALA A 43 -6.27 12.93 10.17
C ALA A 43 -5.59 12.00 9.14
N VAL A 44 -5.44 10.71 9.46
CA VAL A 44 -4.92 9.71 8.52
C VAL A 44 -5.84 9.58 7.30
N ALA A 45 -7.17 9.60 7.49
CA ALA A 45 -8.13 9.54 6.40
C ALA A 45 -7.99 10.72 5.44
N ALA A 46 -7.71 11.92 5.93
CA ALA A 46 -7.46 13.10 5.09
C ALA A 46 -6.21 12.92 4.21
N VAL A 47 -5.12 12.37 4.77
CA VAL A 47 -3.89 12.07 4.00
C VAL A 47 -4.18 11.04 2.90
N VAL A 48 -4.92 9.97 3.21
CA VAL A 48 -5.31 8.94 2.26
C VAL A 48 -6.25 9.47 1.18
N ALA A 49 -7.20 10.33 1.55
CA ALA A 49 -8.12 10.94 0.60
C ALA A 49 -7.39 11.83 -0.42
N ALA A 50 -6.38 12.58 0.03
CA ALA A 50 -5.51 13.37 -0.83
C ALA A 50 -4.54 12.49 -1.65
N ASN A 51 -4.13 11.34 -1.11
CA ASN A 51 -3.13 10.45 -1.71
C ASN A 51 -3.59 8.98 -1.77
N PRO A 52 -4.58 8.62 -2.62
CA PRO A 52 -5.21 7.30 -2.56
C PRO A 52 -4.29 6.11 -2.94
N ARG A 53 -3.11 6.39 -3.48
CA ARG A 53 -2.08 5.39 -3.83
C ARG A 53 -1.11 5.10 -2.69
N PHE A 54 -1.14 5.89 -1.62
CA PHE A 54 -0.26 5.75 -0.46
C PHE A 54 -0.70 4.57 0.41
N LEU A 55 0.07 3.48 0.35
CA LEU A 55 -0.34 2.19 0.93
C LEU A 55 -0.30 2.18 2.46
N ALA A 56 0.67 2.85 3.06
CA ALA A 56 0.82 2.87 4.51
C ALA A 56 -0.39 3.54 5.19
N GLY A 57 -0.99 4.56 4.57
CA GLY A 57 -2.20 5.19 5.09
C GLY A 57 -3.41 4.24 5.09
N TRP A 58 -3.58 3.40 4.07
CA TRP A 58 -4.66 2.39 4.07
C TRP A 58 -4.46 1.31 5.14
N ALA A 59 -3.21 0.89 5.37
CA ALA A 59 -2.89 -0.05 6.45
C ALA A 59 -3.23 0.56 7.82
N GLU A 60 -2.79 1.79 8.08
CA GLU A 60 -3.06 2.50 9.32
C GLU A 60 -4.56 2.69 9.58
N LEU A 61 -5.36 3.03 8.55
CA LEU A 61 -6.82 3.11 8.69
C LEU A 61 -7.43 1.76 9.07
N GLY A 62 -6.87 0.66 8.58
CA GLY A 62 -7.24 -0.70 8.96
C GLY A 62 -6.93 -0.97 10.44
N ASP A 63 -5.74 -0.60 10.91
CA ASP A 63 -5.31 -0.74 12.31
C ASP A 63 -6.15 0.11 13.28
N LEU A 64 -6.64 1.28 12.83
CA LEU A 64 -7.45 2.20 13.61
C LEU A 64 -8.96 1.91 13.57
N SER A 65 -9.37 0.82 12.92
CA SER A 65 -10.79 0.49 12.71
C SER A 65 -11.09 -0.94 13.11
N ASP A 66 -12.38 -1.27 13.20
CA ASP A 66 -12.85 -2.61 13.55
C ASP A 66 -13.78 -3.20 12.50
N GLY A 67 -13.95 -4.53 12.55
CA GLY A 67 -14.94 -5.27 11.78
C GLY A 67 -14.87 -5.02 10.27
N ILE A 68 -16.03 -4.71 9.68
CA ILE A 68 -16.15 -4.54 8.22
C ILE A 68 -15.41 -3.31 7.71
N GLU A 69 -15.27 -2.28 8.54
CA GLU A 69 -14.59 -1.04 8.16
C GLU A 69 -13.07 -1.29 8.03
N ALA A 70 -12.47 -1.96 9.00
CA ALA A 70 -11.07 -2.39 8.93
C ALA A 70 -10.81 -3.26 7.68
N TYR A 71 -11.69 -4.25 7.45
CA TYR A 71 -11.61 -5.10 6.27
C TYR A 71 -11.67 -4.28 4.97
N ALA A 72 -12.55 -3.28 4.88
CA ALA A 72 -12.64 -2.43 3.71
C ALA A 72 -11.33 -1.66 3.45
N TYR A 73 -10.72 -1.08 4.48
CA TYR A 73 -9.43 -0.38 4.36
C TYR A 73 -8.31 -1.32 3.90
N TYR A 74 -8.17 -2.49 4.52
CA TYR A 74 -7.18 -3.48 4.09
C TYR A 74 -7.42 -3.97 2.68
N ARG A 75 -8.69 -4.20 2.29
CA ARG A 75 -9.04 -4.68 0.96
C ARG A 75 -8.69 -3.66 -0.10
N ILE A 76 -8.94 -2.37 0.16
CA ILE A 76 -8.55 -1.28 -0.73
C ILE A 76 -7.02 -1.20 -0.81
N GLY A 77 -6.32 -1.19 0.34
CA GLY A 77 -4.86 -1.17 0.39
C GLY A 77 -4.20 -2.31 -0.40
N TYR A 78 -4.73 -3.54 -0.28
CA TYR A 78 -4.30 -4.70 -1.05
C TYR A 78 -4.41 -4.46 -2.57
N HIS A 79 -5.56 -3.99 -3.04
CA HIS A 79 -5.77 -3.72 -4.48
C HIS A 79 -4.86 -2.60 -4.99
N ARG A 80 -4.71 -1.52 -4.21
CA ARG A 80 -3.76 -0.45 -4.55
C ARG A 80 -2.31 -0.93 -4.57
N GLY A 81 -1.95 -1.85 -3.69
CA GLY A 81 -0.65 -2.51 -3.69
C GLY A 81 -0.42 -3.33 -4.95
N LEU A 82 -1.41 -4.13 -5.37
CA LEU A 82 -1.35 -4.85 -6.64
C LEU A 82 -1.26 -3.91 -7.85
N ASP A 83 -1.98 -2.78 -7.82
CA ASP A 83 -1.89 -1.77 -8.87
C ASP A 83 -0.47 -1.17 -8.94
N LYS A 84 0.16 -0.91 -7.78
CA LYS A 84 1.54 -0.39 -7.69
C LYS A 84 2.55 -1.42 -8.22
N LEU A 85 2.39 -2.70 -7.87
CA LEU A 85 3.20 -3.80 -8.39
C LEU A 85 3.08 -3.94 -9.90
N ARG A 86 1.85 -3.95 -10.43
CA ARG A 86 1.60 -4.05 -11.88
C ARG A 86 2.19 -2.88 -12.64
N ALA A 87 2.07 -1.67 -12.09
CA ALA A 87 2.69 -0.47 -12.66
C ALA A 87 4.22 -0.55 -12.67
N ALA A 88 4.82 -1.21 -11.68
CA ALA A 88 6.26 -1.48 -11.61
C ALA A 88 6.72 -2.68 -12.45
N GLY A 89 5.83 -3.32 -13.21
CA GLY A 89 6.17 -4.41 -14.14
C GLY A 89 5.94 -5.83 -13.62
N TRP A 90 5.41 -6.01 -12.41
CA TRP A 90 5.03 -7.34 -11.91
C TRP A 90 3.87 -7.93 -12.72
N ARG A 91 3.95 -9.23 -13.00
CA ARG A 91 3.05 -9.94 -13.93
C ARG A 91 2.27 -11.12 -13.30
N GLY A 92 2.34 -11.30 -11.98
CA GLY A 92 1.75 -12.46 -11.30
C GLY A 92 2.82 -13.49 -10.96
#